data_AF-A0A4Z2FEW6-F1
#
_entry.id   AF-A0A4Z2FEW6-F1
#
_cell.length_a   1.000
_cell.length_b   1.000
_cell.length_c   1.000
_cell.angle_alpha   90.00
_cell.angle_beta   90.00
_cell.angle_gamma   90.00
#
_symmetry.space_group_name_H-M   'P 1'
#
loop_
_entity.id
_entity.type
_entity.pdbx_description
1 polymer ?
#
loop_
_entity_poly.entity_id
_entity_poly.type
_entity_poly.pdbx_seq_one_letter_code
_entity_poly.pdbx_strand_id
1 'polypeptide(L)'
;MCEKMNAGENCQTLVGYSAVYKVCFGMACFFLLFALFTVRISSSAGCRAAVHNGFWLLKFIVLVACCTGAFFIPEEEIFLEVWRYIGAAGGFFFLLIQLRLLVEFAHRWNTNWSSGVAYNRLWYAALALVTLLLFSGAVAALVFMGVFYTDPEACFLNKVFLGVNGGLCLVVSLLAISPCIQKLQPTSGLLQPGVISVYVMYLTFSALTSKPKECERNSGKHLQAHSCPQTCLITTCSRINNNKDL
;
A
#
# COMPACT_ATOMS: atom_id res chain seq x y z
N MET A 1 -28.88 -1.59 12.03
CA MET A 1 -27.76 -0.96 11.31
C MET A 1 -28.12 -0.77 9.84
N CYS A 2 -28.41 -1.83 9.08
CA CYS A 2 -28.78 -1.70 7.67
C CYS A 2 -30.14 -1.07 7.37
N GLU A 3 -31.15 -1.24 8.24
CA GLU A 3 -32.43 -0.52 8.11
C GLU A 3 -32.30 1.00 8.32
N LYS A 4 -31.35 1.44 9.15
CA LYS A 4 -31.10 2.88 9.38
C LYS A 4 -30.40 3.56 8.18
N MET A 5 -29.65 2.79 7.39
CA MET A 5 -28.85 3.30 6.26
C MET A 5 -29.49 3.06 4.88
N ASN A 6 -30.71 2.51 4.83
CA ASN A 6 -31.47 2.22 3.60
C ASN A 6 -30.66 1.44 2.53
N ALA A 7 -29.77 0.54 2.94
CA ALA A 7 -28.67 0.03 2.11
C ALA A 7 -28.99 -1.20 1.22
N GLY A 8 -30.23 -1.72 1.25
CA GLY A 8 -30.64 -2.87 0.42
C GLY A 8 -29.68 -4.07 0.49
N GLU A 9 -29.42 -4.72 -0.65
CA GLU A 9 -28.53 -5.90 -0.77
C GLU A 9 -27.05 -5.63 -0.44
N ASN A 10 -26.60 -4.36 -0.41
CA ASN A 10 -25.22 -3.99 -0.11
C ASN A 10 -24.92 -3.90 1.40
N CYS A 11 -25.93 -4.15 2.23
CA CYS A 11 -25.87 -4.11 3.69
C CYS A 11 -24.65 -4.85 4.28
N GLN A 12 -24.36 -6.09 3.86
CA GLN A 12 -23.27 -6.89 4.42
C GLN A 12 -21.89 -6.25 4.19
N THR A 13 -21.67 -5.68 3.01
CA THR A 13 -20.42 -5.01 2.66
C THR A 13 -20.24 -3.70 3.44
N LEU A 14 -21.30 -2.91 3.60
CA LEU A 14 -21.25 -1.66 4.39
C LEU A 14 -21.00 -1.92 5.88
N VAL A 15 -21.58 -2.98 6.43
CA VAL A 15 -21.32 -3.40 7.82
C VAL A 15 -19.86 -3.82 8.01
N GLY A 16 -19.28 -4.53 7.03
CA GLY A 16 -17.87 -4.89 7.03
C GLY A 16 -16.94 -3.66 7.05
N TYR A 17 -17.17 -2.69 6.17
CA TYR A 17 -16.35 -1.46 6.16
C TYR A 17 -16.50 -0.67 7.46
N SER A 18 -17.71 -0.51 7.98
CA SER A 18 -17.94 0.20 9.25
C SER A 18 -17.17 -0.43 10.42
N ALA A 19 -17.19 -1.76 10.52
CA ALA A 19 -16.43 -2.48 11.55
C ALA A 19 -14.92 -2.23 11.45
N VAL A 20 -14.35 -2.28 10.23
CA VAL A 20 -12.92 -2.00 10.00
C VAL A 20 -12.56 -0.59 10.45
N TYR A 21 -13.38 0.41 10.11
CA TYR A 21 -13.15 1.80 10.49
C TYR A 21 -13.13 1.97 12.03
N LYS A 22 -14.07 1.35 12.74
CA LYS A 22 -14.13 1.39 14.21
C LYS A 22 -12.93 0.71 14.87
N VAL A 23 -12.52 -0.47 14.39
CA VAL A 23 -11.33 -1.15 14.91
C VAL A 23 -10.07 -0.31 14.64
N CYS A 24 -9.92 0.25 13.44
CA CYS A 24 -8.80 1.13 13.10
C CYS A 24 -8.78 2.40 13.97
N PHE A 25 -9.94 2.97 14.30
CA PHE A 25 -10.05 4.08 15.23
C PHE A 25 -9.57 3.69 16.64
N GLY A 26 -10.02 2.55 17.17
CA GLY A 26 -9.57 2.05 18.47
C GLY A 26 -8.05 1.84 18.52
N MET A 27 -7.47 1.25 17.47
CA MET A 27 -6.01 1.12 17.34
C MET A 27 -5.32 2.48 17.28
N ALA A 28 -5.83 3.42 16.50
CA ALA A 28 -5.26 4.76 16.38
C ALA A 28 -5.27 5.50 17.73
N CYS A 29 -6.37 5.43 18.49
CA CYS A 29 -6.46 5.99 19.83
C CYS A 29 -5.42 5.36 20.77
N PHE A 30 -5.30 4.03 20.79
CA PHE A 30 -4.30 3.34 21.60
C PHE A 30 -2.88 3.82 21.31
N PHE A 31 -2.47 3.80 20.03
CA PHE A 31 -1.13 4.21 19.63
C PHE A 31 -0.89 5.72 19.83
N LEU A 32 -1.90 6.57 19.66
CA LEU A 32 -1.79 8.00 19.91
C LEU A 32 -1.62 8.29 21.41
N LEU A 33 -2.43 7.66 22.27
CA LEU A 33 -2.28 7.76 23.72
C LEU A 33 -0.90 7.28 24.16
N PHE A 34 -0.40 6.20 23.55
CA PHE A 34 0.92 5.68 23.85
C PHE A 34 2.06 6.58 23.35
N ALA A 35 1.89 7.20 22.17
CA ALA A 35 2.80 8.21 21.65
C ALA A 35 2.85 9.42 22.60
N LEU A 36 1.70 9.95 23.03
CA LEU A 36 1.63 11.03 24.03
C LEU A 36 2.28 10.63 25.36
N PHE A 37 2.01 9.41 25.83
CA PHE A 37 2.61 8.86 27.05
C PHE A 37 4.14 8.74 26.97
N THR A 38 4.72 8.67 25.77
CA THR A 38 6.18 8.50 25.55
C THR A 38 6.89 9.79 25.10
N VAL A 39 6.16 10.91 24.95
CA VAL A 39 6.75 12.22 24.57
C VAL A 39 7.85 12.64 25.55
N ARG A 40 9.00 13.06 25.02
CA ARG A 40 10.18 13.51 25.79
C ARG A 40 10.78 12.46 26.74
N ILE A 41 10.68 11.17 26.43
CA ILE A 41 11.55 10.18 27.06
C ILE A 41 12.95 10.32 26.48
N SER A 42 13.92 10.64 27.34
CA SER A 42 15.34 10.76 27.00
C SER A 42 16.20 9.60 27.51
N SER A 43 15.66 8.76 28.41
CA SER A 43 16.38 7.65 29.03
C SER A 43 15.52 6.38 29.05
N SER A 44 16.15 5.24 28.76
CA SER A 44 15.53 3.90 28.77
C SER A 44 15.36 3.32 30.17
N ALA A 45 15.88 3.97 31.22
CA ALA A 45 15.80 3.51 32.60
C ALA A 45 14.58 4.03 33.38
N GLY A 46 13.83 4.99 32.82
CA GLY A 46 12.67 5.57 33.49
C GLY A 46 11.47 4.62 33.58
N CYS A 47 10.61 4.81 34.59
CA CYS A 47 9.38 4.03 34.75
C CYS A 47 8.51 3.99 33.46
N ARG A 48 8.39 5.12 32.75
CA ARG A 48 7.66 5.20 31.47
C ARG A 48 8.30 4.36 30.35
N ALA A 49 9.63 4.25 30.33
CA ALA A 49 10.35 3.40 29.38
C ALA A 49 10.20 1.91 29.73
N ALA A 50 10.14 1.57 31.02
CA ALA A 50 9.82 0.21 31.47
C ALA A 50 8.40 -0.20 31.03
N VAL A 51 7.42 0.71 31.11
CA VAL A 51 6.07 0.49 30.54
C VAL A 51 6.13 0.36 29.01
N HIS A 52 6.97 1.15 28.32
CA HIS A 52 7.16 1.02 26.87
C HIS A 52 7.74 -0.33 26.45
N ASN A 53 8.74 -0.83 27.15
CA ASN A 53 9.43 -2.06 26.78
C ASN A 53 8.76 -3.33 27.33
N GLY A 54 8.04 -3.22 28.45
CA GLY A 54 7.41 -4.33 29.17
C GLY A 54 5.88 -4.38 29.07
N PHE A 55 5.24 -5.09 30.00
CA PHE A 55 3.77 -5.14 30.19
C PHE A 55 2.94 -5.42 28.93
N TRP A 56 3.38 -6.36 28.09
CA TRP A 56 2.71 -6.72 26.83
C TRP A 56 1.25 -7.15 27.01
N LEU A 57 0.96 -8.00 28.00
CA LEU A 57 -0.41 -8.47 28.24
C LEU A 57 -1.37 -7.32 28.56
N LEU A 58 -0.95 -6.40 29.44
CA LEU A 58 -1.74 -5.22 29.81
C LEU A 58 -2.01 -4.34 28.57
N LYS A 59 -0.99 -4.12 27.73
CA LYS A 59 -1.15 -3.36 26.48
C LYS A 59 -2.16 -4.01 25.54
N PHE A 60 -2.12 -5.32 25.39
CA PHE A 60 -3.09 -6.05 24.57
C PHE A 60 -4.51 -5.91 25.12
N ILE A 61 -4.69 -6.00 26.45
CA ILE A 61 -5.99 -5.79 27.09
C ILE A 61 -6.51 -4.38 26.81
N VAL A 62 -5.68 -3.36 26.99
CA VAL A 62 -6.05 -1.96 26.72
C VAL A 62 -6.34 -1.74 25.23
N LEU A 63 -5.56 -2.32 24.33
CA LEU A 63 -5.78 -2.26 22.89
C LEU A 63 -7.14 -2.85 22.51
N VAL A 64 -7.45 -4.06 22.99
CA VAL A 64 -8.75 -4.70 22.76
C VAL A 64 -9.87 -3.85 23.34
N ALA A 65 -9.71 -3.31 24.55
CA ALA A 65 -10.68 -2.42 25.16
C ALA A 65 -10.93 -1.15 24.32
N CYS A 66 -9.89 -0.53 23.76
CA CYS A 66 -10.04 0.60 22.83
C CYS A 66 -10.79 0.19 21.54
N CYS A 67 -10.46 -0.97 20.97
CA CYS A 67 -11.14 -1.49 19.77
C CYS A 67 -12.62 -1.80 20.03
N THR A 68 -12.95 -2.47 21.15
CA THR A 68 -14.33 -2.76 21.54
C THR A 68 -15.07 -1.47 21.91
N GLY A 69 -14.40 -0.54 22.60
CA GLY A 69 -14.93 0.77 22.96
C GLY A 69 -15.41 1.58 21.75
N ALA A 70 -14.68 1.49 20.63
CA ALA A 70 -15.03 2.17 19.37
C ALA A 70 -16.38 1.72 18.78
N PHE A 71 -16.90 0.54 19.15
CA PHE A 71 -18.21 0.10 18.69
C PHE A 71 -19.37 0.86 19.32
N PHE A 72 -19.16 1.48 20.48
CA PHE A 72 -20.19 2.22 21.21
C PHE A 72 -20.36 3.68 20.75
N ILE A 73 -19.64 4.13 19.72
CA ILE A 73 -19.76 5.49 19.17
C ILE A 73 -21.15 5.66 18.51
N PRO A 74 -22.01 6.57 19.00
CA PRO A 74 -23.26 6.92 18.33
C PRO A 74 -22.99 7.75 17.06
N GLU A 75 -23.96 7.83 16.14
CA GLU A 75 -23.85 8.62 14.88
C GLU A 75 -22.80 8.10 13.89
N GLU A 76 -22.94 6.83 13.50
CA GLU A 76 -21.98 6.13 12.63
C GLU A 76 -21.71 6.82 11.29
N GLU A 77 -22.70 7.43 10.65
CA GLU A 77 -22.54 8.03 9.32
C GLU A 77 -21.54 9.20 9.35
N ILE A 78 -21.72 10.13 10.30
CA ILE A 78 -20.83 11.28 10.47
C ILE A 78 -19.43 10.82 10.86
N PHE A 79 -19.35 9.84 11.78
CA PHE A 79 -18.07 9.27 12.19
C PHE A 79 -17.31 8.65 11.01
N LEU A 80 -17.96 7.82 10.19
CA LEU A 80 -17.32 7.15 9.06
C LEU A 80 -16.87 8.16 7.99
N GLU A 81 -17.67 9.20 7.73
CA GLU A 81 -17.30 10.24 6.78
C GLU A 81 -16.05 11.00 7.22
N VAL A 82 -16.02 11.48 8.46
CA VAL A 82 -14.87 12.21 9.01
C VAL A 82 -13.64 11.30 9.10
N TRP A 83 -13.81 10.08 9.59
CA TRP A 83 -12.70 9.15 9.76
C TRP A 83 -12.10 8.70 8.42
N ARG A 84 -12.88 8.68 7.34
CA ARG A 84 -12.37 8.44 5.98
C ARG A 84 -11.38 9.52 5.54
N TYR A 85 -11.68 10.79 5.79
CA TYR A 85 -10.76 11.88 5.45
C TYR A 85 -9.51 11.87 6.31
N ILE A 86 -9.65 11.63 7.63
CA ILE A 86 -8.51 11.47 8.54
C ILE A 86 -7.64 10.29 8.10
N GLY A 87 -8.26 9.15 7.78
CA GLY A 87 -7.59 7.95 7.28
C GLY A 87 -6.87 8.18 5.96
N ALA A 88 -7.47 8.93 5.02
CA ALA A 88 -6.82 9.29 3.76
C ALA A 88 -5.59 10.18 3.97
N ALA A 89 -5.68 11.18 4.87
CA ALA A 89 -4.55 12.03 5.23
C ALA A 89 -3.44 11.22 5.93
N GLY A 90 -3.79 10.35 6.89
CA GLY A 90 -2.85 9.45 7.56
C GLY A 90 -2.18 8.47 6.59
N GLY A 91 -2.93 7.91 5.66
CA GLY A 91 -2.42 7.03 4.60
C GLY A 91 -1.44 7.74 3.68
N PHE A 92 -1.70 9.00 3.32
CA PHE A 92 -0.74 9.81 2.55
C PHE A 92 0.60 9.97 3.28
N PHE A 93 0.59 10.37 4.55
CA PHE A 93 1.83 10.46 5.34
C PHE A 93 2.51 9.11 5.52
N PHE A 94 1.75 8.04 5.73
CA PHE A 94 2.28 6.69 5.83
C PHE A 94 3.00 6.25 4.56
N LEU A 95 2.43 6.52 3.38
CA LEU A 95 3.07 6.22 2.10
C LEU A 95 4.39 6.99 1.90
N LEU A 96 4.47 8.25 2.35
CA LEU A 96 5.71 9.02 2.33
C LEU A 96 6.78 8.43 3.25
N ILE A 97 6.41 8.06 4.47
CA ILE A 97 7.32 7.41 5.43
C ILE A 97 7.77 6.06 4.90
N GLN A 98 6.85 5.23 4.39
CA GLN A 98 7.14 3.93 3.81
C GLN A 98 8.10 4.05 2.62
N LEU A 99 7.90 5.03 1.74
CA LEU A 99 8.81 5.29 0.63
C LEU A 99 10.22 5.68 1.11
N ARG A 100 10.34 6.54 2.12
CA ARG A 100 11.64 6.92 2.71
C ARG A 100 12.36 5.71 3.31
N LEU A 101 11.67 4.92 4.12
CA LEU A 101 12.21 3.70 4.71
C LEU A 101 12.65 2.69 3.65
N LEU A 102 11.88 2.56 2.56
CA LEU A 102 12.20 1.67 1.46
C LEU A 102 13.45 2.12 0.70
N VAL A 103 13.61 3.42 0.45
CA VAL A 103 14.84 3.99 -0.17
C VAL A 103 16.06 3.72 0.69
N GLU A 104 15.98 3.97 2.01
CA GLU A 104 17.09 3.72 2.92
C GLU A 104 17.41 2.23 3.03
N PHE A 105 16.39 1.38 3.10
CA PHE A 105 16.54 -0.07 3.07
C PHE A 105 17.27 -0.52 1.81
N ALA A 106 16.85 -0.05 0.64
CA ALA A 106 17.48 -0.42 -0.62
C ALA A 106 18.93 0.06 -0.72
N HIS A 107 19.24 1.26 -0.20
CA HIS A 107 20.61 1.76 -0.13
C HIS A 107 21.49 0.93 0.82
N ARG A 108 20.98 0.59 2.01
CA ARG A 108 21.69 -0.28 2.98
C ARG A 108 21.89 -1.69 2.43
N TRP A 109 20.90 -2.22 1.71
CA TRP A 109 21.02 -3.51 1.04
C TRP A 109 22.12 -3.47 -0.02
N ASN A 110 22.10 -2.47 -0.91
CA ASN A 110 23.11 -2.32 -1.95
C ASN A 110 24.52 -2.20 -1.37
N THR A 111 24.71 -1.31 -0.39
CA THR A 111 26.01 -1.08 0.25
C THR A 111 26.54 -2.34 0.95
N ASN A 112 25.68 -3.04 1.72
CA ASN A 112 26.05 -4.27 2.41
C ASN A 112 26.52 -5.35 1.42
N TRP A 113 25.75 -5.61 0.35
CA TRP A 113 26.13 -6.64 -0.63
C TRP A 113 27.32 -6.22 -1.49
N SER A 114 27.43 -4.93 -1.84
CA SER A 114 28.59 -4.41 -2.57
C SER A 114 29.89 -4.55 -1.78
N SER A 115 29.83 -4.43 -0.44
CA SER A 115 31.00 -4.66 0.41
C SER A 115 31.45 -6.14 0.39
N GLY A 116 30.50 -7.06 0.21
CA GLY A 116 30.77 -8.48 0.03
C GLY A 116 31.55 -8.81 -1.24
N VAL A 117 31.47 -7.97 -2.28
CA VAL A 117 32.17 -8.17 -3.56
C VAL A 117 33.69 -8.17 -3.38
N ALA A 118 34.21 -7.42 -2.40
CA ALA A 118 35.64 -7.41 -2.08
C ALA A 118 36.16 -8.78 -1.64
N TYR A 119 35.30 -9.60 -1.02
CA TYR A 119 35.64 -10.93 -0.50
C TYR A 119 35.26 -12.06 -1.47
N ASN A 120 34.10 -11.95 -2.12
CA ASN A 120 33.60 -12.98 -3.04
C ASN A 120 32.86 -12.35 -4.22
N ARG A 121 33.33 -12.63 -5.44
CA ARG A 121 32.72 -12.15 -6.70
C ARG A 121 31.28 -12.65 -6.89
N LEU A 122 30.86 -13.71 -6.20
CA LEU A 122 29.47 -14.19 -6.23
C LEU A 122 28.46 -13.13 -5.76
N TRP A 123 28.85 -12.23 -4.85
CA TRP A 123 27.99 -11.11 -4.44
C TRP A 123 27.65 -10.16 -5.58
N TYR A 124 28.56 -9.99 -6.54
CA TYR A 124 28.31 -9.17 -7.72
C TYR A 124 27.27 -9.85 -8.63
N ALA A 125 27.40 -11.17 -8.84
CA ALA A 125 26.41 -11.93 -9.60
C ALA A 125 25.02 -11.92 -8.92
N ALA A 126 24.98 -12.05 -7.59
CA ALA A 126 23.75 -11.96 -6.82
C ALA A 126 23.09 -10.57 -6.92
N LEU A 127 23.87 -9.49 -6.81
CA LEU A 127 23.39 -8.11 -7.00
C LEU A 127 22.80 -7.91 -8.40
N ALA A 128 23.51 -8.37 -9.44
CA ALA A 128 23.06 -8.27 -10.82
C ALA A 128 21.76 -9.05 -11.05
N LEU A 129 21.67 -10.29 -10.54
CA LEU A 129 20.48 -11.12 -10.65
C LEU A 129 19.27 -10.49 -9.98
N VAL A 130 19.40 -10.03 -8.73
CA VAL A 130 18.29 -9.39 -8.01
C VAL A 130 17.84 -8.11 -8.71
N THR A 131 18.79 -7.30 -9.18
CA THR A 131 18.48 -6.07 -9.93
C THR A 131 17.72 -6.38 -11.22
N LEU A 132 18.14 -7.40 -11.97
CA LEU A 132 17.47 -7.85 -13.18
C LEU A 132 16.04 -8.31 -12.87
N LEU A 133 15.85 -9.14 -11.84
CA LEU A 133 14.53 -9.62 -11.44
C LEU A 133 13.59 -8.48 -11.03
N LEU A 134 14.08 -7.47 -10.31
CA LEU A 134 13.28 -6.31 -9.92
C LEU A 134 12.82 -5.51 -11.15
N PHE A 135 13.71 -5.23 -12.09
CA PHE A 135 13.33 -4.53 -13.32
C PHE A 135 12.41 -5.35 -14.20
N SER A 136 12.65 -6.65 -14.35
CA SER A 136 11.75 -7.57 -15.06
C SER A 136 10.37 -7.59 -14.41
N GLY A 137 10.28 -7.64 -13.08
CA GLY A 137 9.03 -7.57 -12.33
C GLY A 137 8.29 -6.25 -12.53
N ALA A 138 9.00 -5.12 -12.52
CA ALA A 138 8.41 -3.81 -12.77
C ALA A 138 7.87 -3.69 -14.21
N VAL A 139 8.62 -4.16 -15.21
CA VAL A 139 8.16 -4.19 -16.61
C VAL A 139 6.98 -5.13 -16.79
N ALA A 140 7.01 -6.31 -16.19
CA ALA A 140 5.89 -7.25 -16.23
C ALA A 140 4.62 -6.63 -15.62
N ALA A 141 4.74 -5.95 -14.48
CA ALA A 141 3.62 -5.24 -13.85
C ALA A 141 3.10 -4.10 -14.74
N LEU A 142 3.98 -3.33 -15.39
CA LEU A 142 3.61 -2.28 -16.33
C LEU A 142 2.83 -2.84 -17.52
N VAL A 143 3.33 -3.92 -18.14
CA VAL A 143 2.67 -4.58 -19.27
C VAL A 143 1.33 -5.16 -18.85
N PHE A 144 1.28 -5.84 -17.70
CA PHE A 144 0.03 -6.37 -17.14
C PHE A 144 -1.00 -5.27 -16.95
N MET A 145 -0.62 -4.15 -16.31
CA MET A 145 -1.52 -3.00 -16.15
C MET A 145 -1.93 -2.39 -17.50
N GLY A 146 -1.02 -2.34 -18.47
CA GLY A 146 -1.34 -1.90 -19.83
C GLY A 146 -2.41 -2.77 -20.48
N VAL A 147 -2.26 -4.09 -20.45
CA VAL A 147 -3.21 -5.01 -21.09
C VAL A 147 -4.57 -5.00 -20.40
N PHE A 148 -4.62 -5.03 -19.06
CA PHE A 148 -5.88 -5.23 -18.33
C PHE A 148 -6.58 -3.95 -17.87
N TYR A 149 -5.89 -2.80 -17.85
CA TYR A 149 -6.45 -1.54 -17.36
C TYR A 149 -6.41 -0.40 -18.39
N THR A 150 -5.88 -0.64 -19.61
CA THR A 150 -5.80 0.38 -20.66
C THR A 150 -6.44 -0.01 -22.00
N ASP A 151 -7.64 -0.61 -21.96
CA ASP A 151 -8.45 -0.87 -23.16
C ASP A 151 -8.68 0.40 -24.02
N PRO A 152 -8.92 0.27 -25.34
CA PRO A 152 -9.22 1.41 -26.21
C PRO A 152 -10.42 2.23 -25.73
N GLU A 153 -11.44 1.58 -25.15
CA GLU A 153 -12.60 2.20 -24.51
C GLU A 153 -12.35 2.61 -23.04
N ALA A 154 -11.20 2.26 -22.47
CA ALA A 154 -10.86 2.62 -21.09
C ALA A 154 -10.65 4.13 -20.91
N CYS A 155 -10.95 4.60 -19.70
CA CYS A 155 -10.77 5.98 -19.29
C CYS A 155 -9.37 6.50 -19.62
N PHE A 156 -9.30 7.63 -20.34
CA PHE A 156 -8.06 8.35 -20.66
C PHE A 156 -7.16 8.57 -19.43
N LEU A 157 -7.77 8.75 -18.26
CA LEU A 157 -7.05 8.95 -17.00
C LEU A 157 -6.15 7.75 -16.63
N ASN A 158 -6.59 6.51 -16.87
CA ASN A 158 -5.79 5.32 -16.56
C ASN A 158 -4.54 5.26 -17.47
N LYS A 159 -4.70 5.60 -18.75
CA LYS A 159 -3.60 5.66 -19.73
C LYS A 159 -2.56 6.70 -19.33
N VAL A 160 -3.01 7.91 -18.96
CA VAL A 160 -2.12 8.99 -18.50
C VAL A 160 -1.43 8.60 -17.19
N PHE A 161 -2.17 8.06 -16.22
CA PHE A 161 -1.61 7.68 -14.92
C PHE A 161 -0.55 6.58 -15.05
N LEU A 162 -0.82 5.55 -15.86
CA LEU A 162 0.15 4.50 -16.15
C LEU A 162 1.37 5.05 -16.90
N GLY A 163 1.15 5.89 -17.92
CA GLY A 163 2.21 6.50 -18.71
C GLY A 163 3.14 7.40 -17.88
N VAL A 164 2.58 8.22 -16.99
CA VAL A 164 3.37 9.11 -16.11
C VAL A 164 4.20 8.29 -15.10
N ASN A 165 3.60 7.33 -14.40
CA ASN A 165 4.33 6.51 -13.42
C ASN A 165 5.38 5.62 -14.08
N GLY A 166 5.05 4.97 -15.20
CA GLY A 166 5.99 4.16 -15.97
C GLY A 166 7.13 5.01 -16.54
N GLY A 167 6.82 6.15 -17.13
CA GLY A 167 7.81 7.10 -17.66
C GLY A 167 8.75 7.63 -16.58
N LEU A 168 8.23 8.00 -15.41
CA LEU A 168 9.05 8.46 -14.29
C LEU A 168 10.01 7.36 -13.79
N CYS A 169 9.55 6.10 -13.71
CA CYS A 169 10.41 4.97 -13.37
C CYS A 169 11.54 4.76 -14.40
N LEU A 170 11.24 4.90 -15.70
CA LEU A 170 12.26 4.84 -16.75
C LEU A 170 13.29 5.97 -16.61
N VAL A 171 12.84 7.21 -16.42
CA VAL A 171 13.74 8.37 -16.25
C VAL A 171 14.65 8.18 -15.04
N VAL A 172 14.11 7.78 -13.88
CA VAL A 172 14.91 7.53 -12.66
C VAL A 172 15.93 6.41 -12.89
N SER A 173 15.55 5.36 -13.60
CA SER A 173 16.46 4.25 -13.93
C SER A 173 17.60 4.68 -14.86
N LEU A 174 17.31 5.50 -15.88
CA LEU A 174 18.32 6.07 -16.78
C LEU A 174 19.27 7.02 -16.05
N LEU A 175 18.75 7.87 -15.16
CA LEU A 175 19.57 8.76 -14.34
C LEU A 175 20.52 7.99 -13.42
N ALA A 176 20.08 6.86 -12.85
CA ALA A 176 20.94 6.01 -12.01
C ALA A 176 22.09 5.33 -12.80
N ILE A 177 21.89 5.06 -14.09
CA ILE A 177 22.92 4.51 -14.99
C ILE A 177 23.87 5.61 -15.48
N SER A 178 23.44 6.88 -15.46
CA SER A 178 24.21 7.97 -16.03
C SER A 178 25.59 8.14 -15.34
N PRO A 179 26.68 8.29 -16.11
CA PRO A 179 28.03 8.40 -15.56
C PRO A 179 28.24 9.69 -14.75
N CYS A 180 27.40 10.70 -14.95
CA CYS A 180 27.41 11.92 -14.15
C CYS A 180 27.01 11.64 -12.70
N ILE A 181 25.89 10.95 -12.48
CA ILE A 181 25.39 10.64 -11.13
C ILE A 181 26.28 9.63 -10.40
N GLN A 182 26.82 8.64 -11.11
CA GLN A 182 27.75 7.66 -10.50
C GLN A 182 29.06 8.30 -10.02
N LYS A 183 29.52 9.39 -10.66
CA LYS A 183 30.69 10.15 -10.19
C LYS A 183 30.40 10.96 -8.92
N LEU A 184 29.19 11.50 -8.79
CA LEU A 184 28.78 12.27 -7.60
C LEU A 184 28.43 11.36 -6.41
N GLN A 185 27.94 10.13 -6.66
CA GLN A 185 27.57 9.16 -5.64
C GLN A 185 27.97 7.74 -6.07
N PRO A 186 29.22 7.31 -5.78
CA PRO A 186 29.76 6.02 -6.24
C PRO A 186 29.10 4.80 -5.59
N THR A 187 28.32 4.99 -4.52
CA THR A 187 27.52 3.94 -3.86
C THR A 187 26.10 3.80 -4.43
N SER A 188 25.73 4.61 -5.44
CA SER A 188 24.46 4.49 -6.16
C SER A 188 24.44 3.25 -7.04
N GLY A 189 23.97 2.12 -6.52
CA GLY A 189 23.73 0.92 -7.30
C GLY A 189 22.35 0.91 -7.97
N LEU A 190 22.21 0.16 -9.07
CA LEU A 190 20.94 -0.02 -9.80
C LEU A 190 19.86 -0.77 -8.99
N LEU A 191 20.23 -1.42 -7.89
CA LEU A 191 19.28 -2.10 -7.00
C LEU A 191 18.25 -1.13 -6.43
N GLN A 192 18.68 0.07 -6.03
CA GLN A 192 17.82 1.07 -5.42
C GLN A 192 16.70 1.55 -6.36
N PRO A 193 16.97 2.05 -7.59
CA PRO A 193 15.90 2.41 -8.52
C PRO A 193 15.05 1.19 -8.93
N GLY A 194 15.59 -0.04 -8.94
CA GLY A 194 14.80 -1.25 -9.18
C GLY A 194 13.73 -1.51 -8.11
N VAL A 195 14.12 -1.47 -6.83
CA VAL A 195 13.18 -1.63 -5.69
C VAL A 195 12.09 -0.57 -5.71
N ILE A 196 12.47 0.70 -5.94
CA ILE A 196 11.50 1.81 -6.01
C ILE A 196 10.58 1.66 -7.21
N SER A 197 11.07 1.22 -8.37
CA SER A 197 10.26 1.00 -9.56
C SER A 197 9.16 -0.04 -9.31
N VAL A 198 9.50 -1.18 -8.69
CA VAL A 198 8.51 -2.21 -8.31
C VAL A 198 7.47 -1.65 -7.34
N TYR A 199 7.90 -0.85 -6.36
CA TYR A 199 6.98 -0.22 -5.40
C TYR A 199 6.03 0.78 -6.05
N VAL A 200 6.52 1.62 -6.98
CA VAL A 200 5.67 2.54 -7.74
C VAL A 200 4.68 1.78 -8.62
N MET A 201 5.09 0.67 -9.24
CA MET A 201 4.17 -0.20 -10.00
C MET A 201 3.10 -0.82 -9.09
N TYR A 202 3.46 -1.25 -7.87
CA TYR A 202 2.50 -1.73 -6.87
C TYR A 202 1.47 -0.66 -6.44
N LEU A 203 1.93 0.57 -6.16
CA LEU A 203 1.03 1.67 -5.84
C LEU A 203 0.14 2.05 -7.03
N THR A 204 0.69 2.01 -8.24
CA THR A 204 -0.06 2.26 -9.48
C THR A 204 -1.16 1.23 -9.65
N PHE A 205 -0.83 -0.05 -9.50
CA PHE A 205 -1.80 -1.14 -9.54
C PHE A 205 -2.89 -0.99 -8.49
N SER A 206 -2.51 -0.67 -7.25
CA SER A 206 -3.45 -0.44 -6.14
C SER A 206 -4.41 0.74 -6.42
N ALA A 207 -3.92 1.81 -7.05
CA ALA A 207 -4.75 2.95 -7.43
C ALA A 207 -5.73 2.60 -8.56
N LEU A 208 -5.28 1.83 -9.57
CA LEU A 208 -6.11 1.39 -10.69
C LEU A 208 -7.20 0.41 -10.25
N THR A 209 -6.92 -0.49 -9.29
CA THR A 209 -7.90 -1.44 -8.73
C THR A 209 -8.92 -0.80 -7.80
N SER A 210 -8.63 0.39 -7.28
CA SER A 210 -9.50 1.10 -6.31
C SER A 210 -10.60 1.95 -6.95
N LYS A 211 -10.64 2.07 -8.29
CA LYS A 211 -11.68 2.86 -8.99
C LYS A 211 -13.02 2.10 -9.04
N PRO A 212 -14.15 2.73 -8.67
CA PRO A 212 -15.47 2.15 -8.84
C PRO A 212 -15.89 2.12 -10.32
N LYS A 213 -16.88 1.27 -10.64
CA LYS A 213 -17.34 0.89 -11.99
C LYS A 213 -17.95 2.03 -12.85
N GLU A 214 -17.90 3.29 -12.43
CA GLU A 214 -18.59 4.41 -13.08
C GLU A 214 -17.80 5.05 -14.23
N CYS A 215 -17.17 4.22 -15.06
CA CYS A 215 -16.78 4.60 -16.42
C CYS A 215 -17.88 4.25 -17.44
N GLU A 216 -19.16 4.24 -17.03
CA GLU A 216 -20.32 4.21 -17.94
C GLU A 216 -21.27 5.36 -17.59
N ARG A 217 -20.85 6.58 -17.90
CA ARG A 217 -21.80 7.67 -18.15
C ARG A 217 -21.21 8.64 -19.15
N ASN A 218 -21.18 8.20 -20.41
CA ASN A 218 -21.42 9.05 -21.58
C ASN A 218 -21.41 8.21 -22.85
N SER A 219 -22.49 7.46 -23.07
CA SER A 219 -23.20 7.37 -24.36
C SER A 219 -24.29 6.35 -24.21
N GLY A 220 -25.54 6.80 -24.23
CA GLY A 220 -26.68 5.91 -24.35
C GLY A 220 -26.52 5.06 -25.61
N LYS A 221 -26.25 3.77 -25.42
CA LYS A 221 -26.54 2.65 -26.33
C LYS A 221 -26.28 1.37 -25.53
N HIS A 222 -27.29 0.51 -25.52
CA HIS A 222 -27.20 -0.85 -25.01
C HIS A 222 -25.94 -1.55 -25.54
N LEU A 223 -24.96 -1.78 -24.67
CA LEU A 223 -23.92 -2.77 -24.92
C LEU A 223 -23.49 -3.39 -23.60
N GLN A 224 -23.22 -4.69 -23.68
CA GLN A 224 -23.11 -5.62 -22.57
C GLN A 224 -22.01 -5.24 -21.58
N ALA A 225 -22.26 -5.55 -20.32
CA ALA A 225 -21.33 -5.46 -19.20
C ALA A 225 -19.99 -6.15 -19.50
N HIS A 226 -19.05 -5.43 -20.11
CA HIS A 226 -17.67 -5.86 -20.16
C HIS A 226 -17.07 -5.63 -18.77
N SER A 227 -16.88 -6.75 -18.11
CA SER A 227 -16.50 -6.85 -16.70
C SER A 227 -15.16 -6.17 -16.45
N CYS A 228 -15.17 -5.08 -15.68
CA CYS A 228 -13.97 -4.54 -15.04
C CYS A 228 -13.27 -5.65 -14.22
N PRO A 229 -11.92 -5.74 -14.21
CA PRO A 229 -11.15 -6.81 -13.55
C PRO A 229 -11.42 -7.01 -12.05
N GLN A 230 -12.09 -6.08 -11.36
CA GLN A 230 -12.62 -6.31 -10.00
C GLN A 230 -13.58 -7.52 -9.94
N THR A 231 -14.38 -7.76 -10.98
CA THR A 231 -15.25 -8.95 -11.04
C THR A 231 -14.43 -10.22 -11.22
N CYS A 232 -13.25 -10.19 -11.88
CA CYS A 232 -12.46 -11.39 -12.13
C CYS A 232 -11.80 -11.95 -10.85
N LEU A 233 -11.23 -11.07 -10.01
CA LEU A 233 -10.60 -11.45 -8.72
C LEU A 233 -11.61 -11.89 -7.65
N ILE A 234 -12.77 -11.24 -7.58
CA ILE A 234 -13.83 -11.62 -6.62
C ILE A 234 -14.54 -12.90 -7.09
N THR A 235 -14.77 -13.07 -8.39
CA THR A 235 -15.43 -14.28 -8.93
C THR A 235 -14.52 -15.50 -8.84
N THR A 236 -13.20 -15.37 -9.00
CA THR A 236 -12.30 -16.51 -8.74
C THR A 236 -12.29 -16.89 -7.26
N CYS A 237 -12.35 -15.93 -6.34
CA CYS A 237 -12.40 -16.22 -4.90
C CYS A 237 -13.74 -16.87 -4.48
N SER A 238 -14.90 -16.37 -4.95
CA SER A 238 -16.21 -16.99 -4.69
C SER A 238 -16.38 -18.36 -5.34
N ARG A 239 -15.82 -18.59 -6.55
CA ARG A 239 -15.92 -19.89 -7.23
C ARG A 239 -15.07 -20.98 -6.55
N ILE A 240 -14.04 -20.60 -5.79
CA ILE A 240 -13.25 -21.52 -4.95
C ILE A 240 -14.02 -21.93 -3.69
N ASN A 241 -14.84 -21.04 -3.11
CA ASN A 241 -15.56 -21.34 -1.87
C ASN A 241 -16.78 -22.26 -2.09
N ASN A 242 -17.44 -22.18 -3.25
CA ASN A 242 -18.58 -23.05 -3.60
C ASN A 242 -18.18 -24.47 -4.05
N ASN A 243 -16.90 -24.79 -4.17
CA ASN A 243 -16.43 -26.11 -4.61
C ASN A 243 -15.90 -26.98 -3.45
N LYS A 244 -16.19 -26.58 -2.20
CA LYS A 244 -15.86 -27.33 -0.98
C LYS A 244 -17.09 -27.93 -0.26
N ASP A 245 -18.30 -27.70 -0.77
CA ASP A 245 -19.54 -28.23 -0.21
C ASP A 245 -20.19 -29.25 -1.18
N LEU A 246 -19.40 -30.20 -1.68
CA LEU A 246 -19.90 -31.45 -2.29
C LEU A 246 -19.33 -32.66 -1.55
#